data_AF-A0A957G7S8-F1
#
_entry.id   AF-A0A957G7S8-F1
#
_cell.length_a   1.000
_cell.length_b   1.000
_cell.length_c   1.000
_cell.angle_alpha   90.00
_cell.angle_beta   90.00
_cell.angle_gamma   90.00
#
_symmetry.space_group_name_H-M   'P 1'
#
loop_
_entity.id
_entity.type
_entity.pdbx_description
1 polymer ?
#
loop_
_entity_poly.entity_id
_entity_poly.type
_entity_poly.pdbx_seq_one_letter_code
_entity_poly.pdbx_strand_id
1 'polypeptide(L)'
;MKKAFLPYYLSRIIISFLFAFAVWGEITWQATLTALFFIGLFLLYLHSGWFRVDLTYPLFPLRRDQRAELVQRKAMIASLMVGIVSALALPSLLGVTGLALFTKNLTIPLAIITYFSVQFFLLSKA
;
A
#
# COMPACT_ATOMS: atom_id res chain seq x y z
N MET A 1 5.90 -22.21 7.35
CA MET A 1 4.87 -21.84 6.35
C MET A 1 3.82 -22.95 6.29
N LYS A 2 2.52 -22.64 6.35
CA LYS A 2 1.47 -23.66 6.19
C LYS A 2 1.45 -24.14 4.73
N LYS A 3 1.52 -25.46 4.49
CA LYS A 3 1.51 -26.05 3.14
C LYS A 3 0.27 -25.65 2.32
N ALA A 4 -0.84 -25.33 3.00
CA ALA A 4 -2.08 -24.85 2.39
C ALA A 4 -1.93 -23.55 1.57
N PHE A 5 -0.91 -22.73 1.84
CA PHE A 5 -0.70 -21.46 1.14
C PHE A 5 0.23 -21.59 -0.09
N LEU A 6 0.71 -22.79 -0.43
CA LEU A 6 1.59 -23.02 -1.59
C LEU A 6 1.05 -22.40 -2.89
N PRO A 7 -0.25 -22.60 -3.25
CA PRO A 7 -0.76 -22.04 -4.51
C PRO A 7 -0.79 -20.51 -4.49
N TYR A 8 -1.03 -19.91 -3.32
CA TYR A 8 -0.97 -18.46 -3.15
C TYR A 8 0.45 -17.93 -3.39
N TYR A 9 1.49 -18.51 -2.77
CA TYR A 9 2.86 -18.07 -2.98
C TYR A 9 3.27 -18.14 -4.44
N LEU A 10 3.00 -19.27 -5.11
CA LEU A 10 3.35 -19.46 -6.51
C LEU A 10 2.68 -18.41 -7.40
N SER A 11 1.37 -18.18 -7.19
CA SER A 11 0.62 -17.18 -7.95
C SER A 11 1.20 -15.77 -7.80
N ARG A 12 1.60 -15.37 -6.58
CA ARG A 12 2.14 -14.03 -6.32
C ARG A 12 3.56 -13.86 -6.83
N ILE A 13 4.37 -14.92 -6.82
CA ILE A 13 5.69 -14.92 -7.46
C ILE A 13 5.51 -14.67 -8.96
N ILE A 14 4.68 -15.46 -9.63
CA ILE A 14 4.44 -15.33 -11.08
C ILE A 14 3.94 -13.93 -11.42
N ILE A 15 2.93 -13.43 -10.70
CA ILE A 15 2.38 -12.08 -10.93
C ILE A 15 3.44 -10.99 -10.71
N SER A 16 4.31 -11.12 -9.69
CA SER A 16 5.35 -10.13 -9.41
C SER A 16 6.39 -10.08 -10.53
N PHE A 17 6.80 -11.23 -11.06
CA PHE A 17 7.72 -11.30 -12.20
C PHE A 17 7.09 -10.81 -13.50
N LEU A 18 5.83 -11.18 -13.78
CA LEU A 18 5.10 -10.68 -14.95
C LEU A 18 4.94 -9.15 -14.90
N PHE A 19 4.60 -8.61 -13.73
CA PHE A 19 4.48 -7.17 -13.53
C PHE A 19 5.82 -6.47 -13.72
N ALA A 20 6.89 -6.97 -13.10
CA ALA A 20 8.22 -6.40 -13.27
C ALA A 20 8.68 -6.44 -14.73
N PHE A 21 8.45 -7.56 -15.43
CA PHE A 21 8.75 -7.67 -16.85
C PHE A 21 7.92 -6.68 -17.69
N ALA A 22 6.63 -6.51 -17.40
CA ALA A 22 5.79 -5.54 -18.11
C ALA A 22 6.23 -4.08 -17.90
N VAL A 23 6.79 -3.74 -16.73
CA VAL A 23 7.29 -2.39 -16.43
C VAL A 23 8.63 -2.10 -17.12
N TRP A 24 9.53 -3.08 -17.14
CA TRP A 24 10.92 -2.87 -17.59
C TRP A 24 11.19 -3.39 -19.01
N GLY A 25 10.31 -4.22 -19.58
CA GLY A 25 10.42 -4.81 -20.93
C GLY A 25 11.45 -5.93 -21.07
N GLU A 26 12.45 -5.99 -20.17
CA GLU A 26 13.57 -6.90 -20.23
C GLU A 26 13.94 -7.46 -18.85
N ILE A 27 14.71 -8.55 -18.81
CA ILE A 27 15.22 -9.14 -17.56
C ILE A 27 16.47 -8.37 -17.14
N THR A 28 16.26 -7.32 -16.34
CA THR A 28 17.30 -6.48 -15.77
C THR A 28 17.43 -6.67 -14.26
N TRP A 29 18.49 -6.13 -13.66
CA TRP A 29 18.65 -6.11 -12.21
C TRP A 29 17.52 -5.32 -11.52
N GLN A 30 17.09 -4.22 -12.14
CA GLN A 30 15.96 -3.40 -11.67
C GLN A 30 14.64 -4.18 -11.70
N ALA A 31 14.40 -4.95 -12.76
CA ALA A 31 13.23 -5.82 -12.84
C ALA A 31 13.23 -6.88 -11.73
N THR A 32 14.39 -7.48 -11.47
CA THR A 32 14.55 -8.49 -10.41
C THR A 32 14.28 -7.88 -9.02
N LEU A 33 14.85 -6.72 -8.72
CA LEU A 33 14.60 -6.00 -7.46
C LEU A 33 13.13 -5.61 -7.32
N THR A 34 12.49 -5.17 -8.40
CA THR A 34 11.06 -4.82 -8.41
C THR A 34 10.21 -6.05 -8.09
N ALA A 35 10.48 -7.19 -8.73
CA ALA A 35 9.77 -8.45 -8.45
C ALA A 35 9.95 -8.90 -6.99
N LEU A 36 11.18 -8.86 -6.47
CA LEU A 36 11.48 -9.20 -5.08
C LEU A 36 10.77 -8.28 -4.09
N PHE A 37 10.69 -6.98 -4.39
CA PHE A 37 9.95 -6.02 -3.58
C PHE A 37 8.46 -6.38 -3.50
N PHE A 38 7.81 -6.68 -4.63
CA PHE A 38 6.40 -7.10 -4.64
C PHE A 38 6.17 -8.44 -3.94
N ILE A 39 7.06 -9.41 -4.14
CA ILE A 39 7.02 -10.68 -3.40
C ILE A 39 7.10 -10.42 -1.90
N GLY A 40 8.05 -9.58 -1.46
CA GLY A 40 8.20 -9.17 -0.07
C GLY A 40 6.93 -8.53 0.49
N LEU A 41 6.29 -7.63 -0.27
CA LEU A 41 5.01 -7.03 0.10
C LEU A 41 3.90 -8.09 0.24
N PHE A 42 3.75 -9.01 -0.71
CA PHE A 42 2.74 -10.06 -0.62
C PHE A 42 2.96 -10.98 0.58
N LEU A 43 4.22 -11.33 0.88
CA LEU A 43 4.58 -12.11 2.06
C LEU A 43 4.26 -11.36 3.36
N LEU A 44 4.60 -10.08 3.42
CA LEU A 44 4.26 -9.22 4.56
C LEU A 44 2.75 -9.22 4.79
N TYR A 45 1.95 -8.98 3.74
CA TYR A 45 0.49 -8.97 3.86
C TYR A 45 -0.10 -10.31 4.27
N LEU A 46 0.40 -11.41 3.72
CA LEU A 46 -0.04 -12.76 4.08
C LEU A 46 0.23 -13.09 5.55
N HIS A 47 1.40 -12.69 6.07
CA HIS A 47 1.84 -13.04 7.41
C HIS A 47 1.52 -11.97 8.48
N SER A 48 1.04 -10.81 8.07
CA SER A 48 0.68 -9.71 8.97
C SER A 48 -0.49 -10.00 9.92
N GLY A 49 -1.31 -11.00 9.59
CA GLY A 49 -2.55 -11.29 10.32
C GLY A 49 -3.70 -10.31 10.04
N TRP A 50 -3.50 -9.30 9.18
CA TRP A 50 -4.53 -8.32 8.81
C TRP A 50 -5.49 -8.84 7.74
N PHE A 51 -5.19 -10.00 7.18
CA PHE A 51 -5.89 -10.57 6.05
C PHE A 51 -6.25 -12.04 6.31
N ARG A 52 -7.42 -12.43 5.83
CA ARG A 52 -7.89 -13.81 5.79
C ARG A 52 -7.59 -14.40 4.42
N VAL A 53 -6.99 -15.59 4.44
CA VAL A 53 -6.79 -16.40 3.25
C VAL A 53 -8.02 -17.26 3.05
N ASP A 54 -8.67 -17.11 1.90
CA ASP A 54 -9.71 -18.02 1.47
C ASP A 54 -9.05 -19.25 0.83
N LEU A 55 -9.07 -20.38 1.53
CA LEU A 55 -8.46 -21.62 1.06
C LEU A 55 -9.26 -22.26 -0.09
N THR A 56 -10.52 -21.89 -0.28
CA THR A 56 -11.36 -22.35 -1.39
C THR A 56 -10.94 -21.71 -2.70
N TYR A 57 -10.42 -20.48 -2.64
CA TYR A 57 -10.00 -19.69 -3.80
C TYR A 57 -8.58 -19.12 -3.61
N PRO A 58 -7.54 -19.97 -3.60
CA PRO A 58 -6.19 -19.57 -3.20
C PRO A 58 -5.49 -18.60 -4.17
N LEU A 59 -6.03 -18.45 -5.39
CA LEU A 59 -5.53 -17.51 -6.40
C LEU A 59 -6.11 -16.10 -6.20
N PHE A 60 -7.22 -15.97 -5.47
CA PHE A 60 -7.88 -14.68 -5.26
C PHE A 60 -7.06 -13.77 -4.34
N PRO A 61 -7.24 -12.45 -4.45
CA PRO A 61 -6.63 -11.49 -3.54
C PRO A 61 -6.99 -11.81 -2.09
N LEU A 62 -6.07 -11.49 -1.19
CA LEU A 62 -6.32 -11.60 0.24
C LEU A 62 -7.52 -10.76 0.64
N ARG A 63 -8.45 -11.34 1.41
CA ARG A 63 -9.59 -10.60 1.95
C ARG A 63 -9.18 -9.97 3.26
N ARG A 64 -9.53 -8.70 3.48
CA ARG A 64 -9.34 -8.07 4.79
C ARG A 64 -10.24 -8.76 5.81
N ASP A 65 -9.77 -8.86 7.04
CA ASP A 65 -10.67 -9.19 8.14
C ASP A 65 -11.49 -7.96 8.54
N GLN A 66 -12.55 -8.17 9.31
CA GLN A 66 -13.46 -7.10 9.71
C GLN A 66 -12.72 -5.97 10.47
N ARG A 67 -11.68 -6.31 11.24
CA ARG A 67 -10.86 -5.32 11.93
C ARG A 67 -10.04 -4.48 10.94
N ALA A 68 -9.36 -5.11 9.99
CA ALA A 68 -8.56 -4.41 8.98
C ALA A 68 -9.43 -3.53 8.08
N GLU A 69 -10.68 -3.91 7.81
CA GLU A 69 -11.65 -3.05 7.13
C GLU A 69 -11.99 -1.80 7.96
N LEU A 70 -12.26 -1.95 9.26
CA LEU A 70 -12.51 -0.81 10.15
C LEU A 70 -11.29 0.11 10.27
N VAL A 71 -10.09 -0.47 10.38
CA VAL A 71 -8.84 0.30 10.41
C VAL A 71 -8.61 1.03 9.09
N GLN A 72 -8.85 0.37 7.96
CA GLN A 72 -8.78 0.99 6.64
C GLN A 72 -9.73 2.19 6.54
N ARG A 73 -10.98 2.06 7.01
CA ARG A 73 -11.94 3.18 7.04
C ARG A 73 -11.41 4.35 7.86
N LYS A 74 -10.88 4.09 9.06
CA LYS A 74 -10.28 5.13 9.91
C LYS A 74 -9.09 5.82 9.22
N ALA A 75 -8.20 5.04 8.61
CA ALA A 75 -7.05 5.54 7.88
C ALA A 75 -7.46 6.37 6.65
N MET A 76 -8.50 5.95 5.93
CA MET A 76 -9.06 6.68 4.79
C MET A 76 -9.66 8.01 5.21
N ILE A 77 -10.44 8.04 6.31
CA ILE A 77 -11.00 9.28 6.86
C ILE A 77 -9.87 10.24 7.28
N ALA A 78 -8.86 9.75 8.00
CA ALA A 78 -7.72 10.57 8.42
C ALA A 78 -6.95 11.14 7.21
N SER A 79 -6.68 10.30 6.20
CA SER A 79 -6.04 10.70 4.96
C SER A 79 -6.83 11.77 4.20
N LEU A 80 -8.15 11.59 4.09
CA LEU A 80 -9.03 12.56 3.43
C LEU A 80 -9.04 13.89 4.17
N MET A 81 -9.14 13.87 5.50
CA MET A 81 -9.13 15.09 6.32
C MET A 81 -7.79 15.83 6.18
N VAL A 82 -6.67 15.12 6.26
CA VAL A 82 -5.34 15.73 6.06
C VAL A 82 -5.18 16.24 4.62
N GLY A 83 -5.67 15.50 3.62
CA GLY A 83 -5.66 15.92 2.23
C GLY A 83 -6.44 17.22 1.99
N ILE A 84 -7.65 17.31 2.52
CA ILE A 84 -8.50 18.52 2.41
C ILE A 84 -7.86 19.68 3.15
N VAL A 85 -7.44 19.48 4.40
CA VAL A 85 -6.83 20.54 5.22
C VAL A 85 -5.55 21.04 4.57
N SER A 86 -4.68 20.14 4.10
CA SER A 86 -3.43 20.53 3.43
C SER A 86 -3.69 21.26 2.11
N ALA A 87 -4.68 20.83 1.32
CA ALA A 87 -5.07 21.52 0.10
C ALA A 87 -5.53 22.96 0.34
N LEU A 88 -6.24 23.21 1.43
CA LEU A 88 -6.77 24.54 1.78
C LEU A 88 -5.73 25.42 2.48
N ALA A 89 -4.94 24.83 3.39
CA ALA A 89 -4.03 25.58 4.25
C ALA A 89 -2.66 25.85 3.62
N LEU A 90 -2.10 24.90 2.84
CA LEU A 90 -0.76 25.04 2.26
C LEU A 90 -0.64 26.23 1.30
N PRO A 91 -1.62 26.54 0.42
CA PRO A 91 -1.54 27.72 -0.45
C PRO A 91 -1.47 29.04 0.32
N SER A 92 -2.24 29.17 1.40
CA SER A 92 -2.21 30.35 2.26
C SER A 92 -0.89 30.47 3.03
N LEU A 93 -0.34 29.36 3.52
CA LEU A 93 0.89 29.34 4.30
C LEU A 93 2.15 29.58 3.44
N LEU A 94 2.24 28.88 2.29
CA LEU A 94 3.38 28.96 1.37
C LEU A 94 3.27 30.12 0.38
N GLY A 95 2.09 30.73 0.24
CA GLY A 95 1.89 31.98 -0.49
C GLY A 95 2.67 33.15 0.11
N VAL A 96 2.79 33.19 1.44
CA VAL A 96 3.56 34.23 2.16
C VAL A 96 5.07 34.08 1.92
N THR A 97 5.56 32.86 1.65
CA THR A 97 6.99 32.57 1.46
C THR A 97 7.40 32.49 -0.02
N GLY A 98 6.49 32.77 -0.97
CA GLY A 98 6.77 32.68 -2.41
C GLY A 98 6.91 31.25 -2.97
N LEU A 99 6.57 30.22 -2.18
CA LEU A 99 6.72 28.79 -2.54
C LEU A 99 5.39 28.14 -2.97
N ALA A 100 4.40 28.95 -3.37
CA ALA A 100 3.04 28.51 -3.67
C ALA A 100 2.97 27.42 -4.76
N LEU A 101 3.92 27.37 -5.69
CA LEU A 101 3.98 26.36 -6.77
C LEU A 101 4.18 24.92 -6.25
N PHE A 102 4.76 24.75 -5.06
CA PHE A 102 5.00 23.41 -4.47
C PHE A 102 3.79 22.82 -3.76
N THR A 103 2.76 23.63 -3.48
CA THR A 103 1.58 23.23 -2.68
C THR A 103 0.86 22.02 -3.27
N LYS A 104 0.55 22.05 -4.57
CA LYS A 104 -0.14 20.97 -5.29
C LYS A 104 0.68 19.67 -5.30
N ASN A 105 2.00 19.77 -5.31
CA ASN A 105 2.90 18.62 -5.34
C ASN A 105 3.04 17.94 -3.97
N LEU A 106 2.66 18.62 -2.88
CA LEU A 106 2.81 18.11 -1.50
C LEU A 106 1.50 17.54 -0.92
N THR A 107 0.35 18.08 -1.33
CA THR A 107 -0.97 17.67 -0.83
C THR A 107 -1.24 16.17 -0.99
N ILE A 108 -1.02 15.63 -2.20
CA ILE A 108 -1.31 14.23 -2.50
C ILE A 108 -0.35 13.29 -1.76
N PRO A 109 0.98 13.49 -1.80
CA PRO A 109 1.91 12.70 -0.99
C PRO A 109 1.60 12.71 0.51
N LEU A 110 1.23 13.86 1.08
CA LEU A 110 0.85 13.97 2.50
C LEU A 110 -0.37 13.10 2.83
N ALA A 111 -1.40 13.14 1.98
CA ALA A 111 -2.57 12.29 2.16
C ALA A 111 -2.21 10.79 2.08
N ILE A 112 -1.37 10.39 1.13
CA ILE A 112 -0.91 9.00 0.97
C ILE A 112 -0.10 8.54 2.19
N ILE A 113 0.87 9.35 2.63
CA ILE A 113 1.70 9.04 3.80
C ILE A 113 0.81 8.91 5.05
N THR A 114 -0.15 9.80 5.22
CA THR A 114 -1.11 9.75 6.33
C THR A 114 -1.93 8.47 6.32
N TYR A 115 -2.46 8.09 5.14
CA TYR A 115 -3.22 6.85 4.98
C TYR A 115 -2.42 5.64 5.47
N PHE A 116 -1.21 5.44 4.93
CA PHE A 116 -0.39 4.29 5.27
C PHE A 116 0.09 4.34 6.73
N SER A 117 0.50 5.52 7.23
CA SER A 117 0.98 5.68 8.61
C SER A 117 -0.11 5.33 9.63
N VAL A 118 -1.32 5.87 9.45
CA VAL A 118 -2.45 5.58 10.34
C VAL A 118 -2.87 4.12 10.23
N GLN A 119 -2.91 3.57 9.01
CA GLN A 119 -3.25 2.17 8.79
C GLN A 119 -2.27 1.23 9.52
N PHE A 120 -0.96 1.39 9.31
CA PHE A 120 0.05 0.55 9.94
C PHE A 120 0.09 0.72 11.46
N PHE A 121 -0.05 1.95 11.97
CA PHE A 121 -0.09 2.23 13.40
C PHE A 121 -1.27 1.56 14.11
N LEU A 122 -2.47 1.61 13.53
CA LEU A 122 -3.65 1.00 14.11
C LEU A 122 -3.64 -0.53 14.01
N LEU A 123 -3.01 -1.07 12.96
CA LEU A 123 -2.85 -2.51 12.77
C LEU A 123 -1.80 -3.11 13.72
N SER A 124 -0.72 -2.38 14.03
CA SER A 124 0.36 -2.84 14.91
C SER A 124 0.03 -2.85 16.41
N LYS A 125 -1.01 -2.14 16.84
CA LYS A 125 -1.45 -2.07 18.26
C LYS A 125 -2.18 -3.32 18.79
N ALA A 126 -1.99 -4.49 18.18
CA ALA A 126 -2.65 -5.74 18.58
C ALA A 126 -1.69 -6.84 18.97
#